data_AF-A0A7H5F1B0-F1
#
_entry.id   AF-A0A7H5F1B0-F1
#
_cell.length_a   1.000
_cell.length_b   1.000
_cell.length_c   1.000
_cell.angle_alpha   90.00
_cell.angle_beta   90.00
_cell.angle_gamma   90.00
#
_symmetry.space_group_name_H-M   'P 1'
#
loop_
_entity.id
_entity.type
_entity.pdbx_description
1 polymer ?
#
loop_
_entity_poly.entity_id
_entity_poly.type
_entity_poly.pdbx_seq_one_letter_code
_entity_poly.pdbx_strand_id
1 'polypeptide(L)'
;MGVCFLCTMATDAQRFEAATNSSWFLEQDDRNRLQAYLKHIDYLLPNERIMAAPSAGEGNMNLTLRVFTDRRHFILKQSRPWVAKFPDIPAPVERIHVERDFLMSISRDRFLESHSPELLRADSANYVLLMEDVGDASDLSAIYREGETLAEQDLKTLTTYAATLHQLCPMGYPENRPLRELNHAHIFDLPFRPDNGFPLEAIHPGLADVARPFQHDQRLRNRATALGERYLSPGPCLLHGDYYPGSFLRIDDRLTIIDAEFSFCGTPEFDLGVLRAHLLLAQTPPPLLEVIRREYTPVTQDFSWELVEDFCNVEIMRRLIGIAQLPLELSLEERQQMLERARAGLV
;
A
#
# COMPACT_ATOMS: atom_id res chain seq x y z
N MET A 1 -30.35 -18.69 -40.15
CA MET A 1 -30.35 -18.74 -38.67
C MET A 1 -29.16 -17.95 -38.20
N GLY A 2 -29.37 -16.68 -37.84
CA GLY A 2 -28.32 -15.84 -37.27
C GLY A 2 -28.21 -16.16 -35.79
N VAL A 3 -27.05 -16.65 -35.36
CA VAL A 3 -26.77 -16.81 -33.93
C VAL A 3 -26.38 -15.44 -33.40
N CYS A 4 -27.30 -14.82 -32.67
CA CYS A 4 -27.04 -13.57 -31.94
C CYS A 4 -26.25 -13.93 -30.67
N PHE A 5 -24.92 -13.92 -30.76
CA PHE A 5 -24.05 -13.98 -29.57
C PHE A 5 -23.89 -12.56 -29.01
N LEU A 6 -24.89 -12.10 -28.27
CA LEU A 6 -24.71 -11.05 -27.28
C LEU A 6 -24.66 -11.74 -25.91
N CYS A 7 -23.51 -12.33 -25.57
CA CYS A 7 -23.19 -12.55 -24.16
C CYS A 7 -22.99 -11.16 -23.55
N THR A 8 -24.01 -10.63 -22.89
CA THR A 8 -23.86 -9.45 -22.05
C THR A 8 -22.85 -9.80 -20.96
N MET A 9 -21.69 -9.13 -20.95
CA MET A 9 -20.73 -9.28 -19.86
C MET A 9 -21.42 -8.95 -18.53
N ALA A 10 -21.13 -9.74 -17.49
CA ALA A 10 -21.66 -9.49 -16.17
C ALA A 10 -21.16 -8.13 -15.65
N THR A 11 -22.07 -7.34 -15.06
CA THR A 11 -21.73 -6.08 -14.40
C THR A 11 -20.83 -6.32 -13.19
N ASP A 12 -20.08 -5.30 -12.74
CA ASP A 12 -19.24 -5.42 -11.55
C ASP A 12 -20.04 -5.79 -10.29
N ALA A 13 -21.27 -5.29 -10.14
CA ALA A 13 -22.14 -5.72 -9.05
C ALA A 13 -22.43 -7.23 -9.09
N GLN A 14 -22.71 -7.79 -10.27
CA GLN A 14 -22.96 -9.23 -10.44
C GLN A 14 -21.68 -10.05 -10.23
N ARG A 15 -20.53 -9.57 -10.72
CA ARG A 15 -19.22 -10.20 -10.48
C ARG A 15 -18.89 -10.22 -8.99
N PHE A 16 -19.13 -9.11 -8.29
CA PHE A 16 -18.90 -8.99 -6.86
C PHE A 16 -19.79 -9.96 -6.08
N GLU A 17 -21.10 -9.97 -6.34
CA GLU A 17 -22.05 -10.87 -5.68
C GLU A 17 -21.70 -12.34 -5.92
N ALA A 18 -21.35 -12.71 -7.17
CA ALA A 18 -20.96 -14.08 -7.50
C ALA A 18 -19.68 -14.53 -6.79
N ALA A 19 -18.71 -13.63 -6.59
CA ALA A 19 -17.43 -13.94 -5.95
C ALA A 19 -17.51 -13.92 -4.41
N THR A 20 -18.40 -13.12 -3.83
CA THR A 20 -18.41 -12.81 -2.39
C THR A 20 -19.65 -13.31 -1.66
N ASN A 21 -20.72 -13.65 -2.39
CA ASN A 21 -22.08 -13.85 -1.89
C ASN A 21 -22.70 -12.62 -1.19
N SER A 22 -22.04 -11.45 -1.28
CA SER A 22 -22.58 -10.19 -0.77
C SER A 22 -23.37 -9.48 -1.86
N SER A 23 -24.64 -9.18 -1.56
CA SER A 23 -25.47 -8.33 -2.41
C SER A 23 -25.23 -6.84 -2.18
N TRP A 24 -24.33 -6.45 -1.27
CA TRP A 24 -24.04 -5.05 -0.94
C TRP A 24 -22.86 -4.50 -1.75
N PHE A 25 -22.98 -4.44 -3.07
CA PHE A 25 -22.04 -3.68 -3.90
C PHE A 25 -22.27 -2.18 -3.72
N LEU A 26 -21.39 -1.49 -3.01
CA LEU A 26 -21.50 -0.05 -2.72
C LEU A 26 -20.79 0.79 -3.78
N GLU A 27 -21.28 1.98 -4.07
CA GLU A 27 -20.68 2.88 -5.05
C GLU A 27 -20.78 4.33 -4.57
N GLN A 28 -19.86 5.18 -5.02
CA GLN A 28 -19.84 6.61 -4.69
C GLN A 28 -21.17 7.29 -5.04
N ASP A 29 -21.71 6.97 -6.22
CA ASP A 29 -22.84 7.67 -6.81
C ASP A 29 -24.21 7.07 -6.41
N ASP A 30 -24.24 5.99 -5.61
CA ASP A 30 -25.46 5.37 -5.09
C ASP A 30 -25.67 5.63 -3.59
N ARG A 31 -25.98 6.90 -3.28
CA ARG A 31 -26.26 7.34 -1.91
C ARG A 31 -27.42 6.60 -1.26
N ASN A 32 -28.43 6.18 -2.03
CA ASN A 32 -29.59 5.48 -1.48
C ASN A 32 -29.19 4.08 -1.00
N ARG A 33 -28.35 3.37 -1.76
CA ARG A 33 -27.80 2.08 -1.35
C ARG A 33 -26.84 2.19 -0.19
N LEU A 34 -25.96 3.19 -0.17
CA LEU A 34 -25.11 3.49 1.00
C LEU A 34 -25.95 3.73 2.26
N GLN A 35 -27.01 4.54 2.15
CA GLN A 35 -27.94 4.81 3.24
C GLN A 35 -28.66 3.55 3.72
N ALA A 36 -29.10 2.69 2.81
CA ALA A 36 -29.76 1.44 3.14
C ALA A 36 -28.81 0.44 3.79
N TYR A 37 -27.59 0.31 3.27
CA TYR A 37 -26.54 -0.56 3.80
C TYR A 37 -26.14 -0.15 5.22
N LEU A 38 -25.83 1.13 5.43
CA LEU A 38 -25.39 1.61 6.75
C LEU A 38 -26.51 1.55 7.80
N LYS A 39 -27.78 1.53 7.39
CA LYS A 39 -28.92 1.18 8.24
C LYS A 39 -29.02 -0.32 8.49
N HIS A 40 -28.79 -1.14 7.47
CA HIS A 40 -28.82 -2.61 7.56
C HIS A 40 -27.81 -3.15 8.57
N ILE A 41 -26.63 -2.54 8.66
CA ILE A 41 -25.60 -2.92 9.66
C ILE A 41 -25.74 -2.17 11.00
N ASP A 42 -26.87 -1.48 11.22
CA ASP A 42 -27.18 -0.68 12.41
C ASP A 42 -26.11 0.36 12.79
N TYR A 43 -25.42 0.93 11.80
CA TYR A 43 -24.35 1.91 12.06
C TYR A 43 -24.88 3.36 12.16
N LEU A 44 -25.89 3.71 11.36
CA LEU A 44 -26.50 5.04 11.39
C LEU A 44 -27.49 5.18 12.54
N LEU A 45 -27.46 6.35 13.19
CA LEU A 45 -28.43 6.70 14.22
C LEU A 45 -29.83 6.90 13.61
N PRO A 46 -30.90 6.80 14.42
CA PRO A 46 -32.24 7.12 13.97
C PRO A 46 -32.32 8.51 13.34
N ASN A 47 -32.86 8.56 12.13
CA ASN A 47 -33.00 9.75 11.28
C ASN A 47 -31.69 10.38 10.77
N GLU A 48 -30.52 9.76 11.01
CA GLU A 48 -29.24 10.21 10.40
C GLU A 48 -29.27 9.96 8.90
N ARG A 49 -28.87 10.98 8.13
CA ARG A 49 -28.93 10.99 6.66
C ARG A 49 -27.56 11.22 6.07
N ILE A 50 -27.22 10.46 5.04
CA ILE A 50 -26.02 10.71 4.25
C ILE A 50 -26.27 11.96 3.40
N MET A 51 -25.37 12.93 3.52
CA MET A 51 -25.37 14.16 2.76
C MET A 51 -24.51 14.01 1.50
N ALA A 52 -23.30 13.49 1.66
CA ALA A 52 -22.34 13.24 0.59
C ALA A 52 -21.45 12.03 0.92
N ALA A 53 -20.86 11.42 -0.09
CA ALA A 53 -19.89 10.33 0.07
C ALA A 53 -18.82 10.38 -1.03
N PRO A 54 -18.08 11.49 -1.22
CA PRO A 54 -17.02 11.56 -2.23
C PRO A 54 -15.93 10.50 -1.98
N SER A 55 -15.15 10.18 -3.02
CA SER A 55 -13.92 9.41 -2.85
C SER A 55 -13.00 10.10 -1.83
N ALA A 56 -12.36 9.30 -0.96
CA ALA A 56 -11.41 9.79 0.05
C ALA A 56 -9.96 9.77 -0.44
N GLY A 57 -9.73 9.68 -1.76
CA GLY A 57 -8.41 9.70 -2.37
C GLY A 57 -8.34 8.87 -3.65
N GLU A 58 -7.13 8.75 -4.20
CA GLU A 58 -6.82 7.96 -5.41
C GLU A 58 -6.58 6.46 -5.12
N GLY A 59 -7.03 5.97 -3.95
CA GLY A 59 -6.76 4.63 -3.45
C GLY A 59 -6.95 3.54 -4.51
N ASN A 60 -5.90 2.74 -4.73
CA ASN A 60 -5.87 1.83 -5.87
C ASN A 60 -6.72 0.57 -5.62
N MET A 61 -6.64 0.00 -4.42
CA MET A 61 -7.12 -1.35 -4.14
C MET A 61 -8.60 -1.41 -3.77
N ASN A 62 -9.08 -0.49 -2.93
CA ASN A 62 -10.43 -0.54 -2.35
C ASN A 62 -11.25 0.67 -2.76
N LEU A 63 -12.58 0.50 -2.81
CA LEU A 63 -13.48 1.65 -2.81
C LEU A 63 -13.34 2.34 -1.44
N THR A 64 -12.88 3.59 -1.43
CA THR A 64 -12.70 4.36 -0.19
C THR A 64 -13.51 5.65 -0.30
N LEU A 65 -14.56 5.77 0.52
CA LEU A 65 -15.47 6.91 0.52
C LEU A 65 -15.37 7.67 1.83
N ARG A 66 -15.33 9.00 1.73
CA ARG A 66 -15.48 9.90 2.87
C ARG A 66 -16.95 10.22 3.05
N VAL A 67 -17.62 9.55 3.97
CA VAL A 67 -19.07 9.66 4.17
C VAL A 67 -19.36 10.82 5.12
N PHE A 68 -20.09 11.83 4.62
CA PHE A 68 -20.63 12.92 5.41
C PHE A 68 -22.10 12.68 5.69
N THR A 69 -22.49 12.67 6.95
CA THR A 69 -23.89 12.68 7.38
C THR A 69 -24.29 14.07 7.87
N ASP A 70 -25.56 14.23 8.21
CA ASP A 70 -26.07 15.43 8.90
C ASP A 70 -25.58 15.55 10.36
N ARG A 71 -24.74 14.63 10.84
CA ARG A 71 -24.27 14.57 12.23
C ARG A 71 -22.76 14.41 12.40
N ARG A 72 -22.11 13.68 11.49
CA ARG A 72 -20.70 13.28 11.61
C ARG A 72 -20.12 12.91 10.24
N HIS A 73 -18.85 12.56 10.25
CA HIS A 73 -18.15 12.03 9.09
C HIS A 73 -17.29 10.83 9.48
N PHE A 74 -17.06 9.93 8.55
CA PHE A 74 -16.23 8.73 8.71
C PHE A 74 -15.78 8.21 7.34
N ILE A 75 -14.76 7.37 7.30
CA ILE A 75 -14.34 6.68 6.09
C ILE A 75 -15.05 5.34 5.99
N LEU A 76 -15.58 5.01 4.82
CA LEU A 76 -16.07 3.70 4.45
C LEU A 76 -15.13 3.11 3.39
N LYS A 77 -14.54 1.97 3.70
CA LYS A 77 -13.76 1.17 2.76
C LYS A 77 -14.51 -0.11 2.41
N GLN A 78 -14.62 -0.43 1.13
CA GLN A 78 -15.09 -1.73 0.66
C GLN A 78 -14.08 -2.34 -0.30
N SER A 79 -13.62 -3.55 0.02
CA SER A 79 -12.73 -4.30 -0.87
C SER A 79 -13.50 -4.97 -2.00
N ARG A 80 -12.79 -5.20 -3.11
CA ARG A 80 -13.28 -5.87 -4.32
C ARG A 80 -12.48 -7.13 -4.57
N PRO A 81 -13.03 -8.16 -5.25
CA PRO A 81 -12.23 -9.31 -5.71
C PRO A 81 -11.30 -8.95 -6.90
N TRP A 82 -11.02 -7.66 -7.08
CA TRP A 82 -10.12 -7.04 -8.04
C TRP A 82 -9.55 -5.75 -7.44
N VAL A 83 -8.59 -5.13 -8.13
CA VAL A 83 -8.09 -3.79 -7.82
C VAL A 83 -9.16 -2.77 -8.19
N ALA A 84 -9.70 -2.00 -7.24
CA ALA A 84 -10.83 -1.08 -7.49
C ALA A 84 -10.59 -0.12 -8.67
N LYS A 85 -9.35 0.40 -8.80
CA LYS A 85 -8.95 1.26 -9.93
C LYS A 85 -8.80 0.53 -11.27
N PHE A 86 -8.53 -0.78 -11.23
CA PHE A 86 -8.30 -1.62 -12.41
C PHE A 86 -9.10 -2.93 -12.29
N PRO A 87 -10.42 -2.92 -12.61
CA PRO A 87 -11.30 -4.07 -12.40
C PRO A 87 -10.94 -5.37 -13.15
N ASP A 88 -10.01 -5.28 -14.10
CA ASP A 88 -9.47 -6.42 -14.84
C ASP A 88 -8.35 -7.15 -14.09
N ILE A 89 -7.79 -6.57 -13.03
CA ILE A 89 -6.72 -7.16 -12.22
C ILE A 89 -7.34 -7.82 -10.99
N PRO A 90 -7.36 -9.17 -10.88
CA PRO A 90 -7.88 -9.86 -9.71
C PRO A 90 -7.06 -9.53 -8.46
N ALA A 91 -7.73 -9.44 -7.32
CA ALA A 91 -7.11 -9.20 -6.03
C ALA A 91 -7.94 -9.85 -4.91
N PRO A 92 -7.31 -10.40 -3.85
CA PRO A 92 -8.03 -11.08 -2.79
C PRO A 92 -8.92 -10.10 -2.02
N VAL A 93 -10.22 -10.39 -1.97
CA VAL A 93 -11.20 -9.49 -1.36
C VAL A 93 -11.03 -9.42 0.17
N GLU A 94 -10.48 -10.47 0.77
CA GLU A 94 -10.18 -10.65 2.20
C GLU A 94 -9.10 -9.70 2.71
N ARG A 95 -8.38 -8.96 1.85
CA ARG A 95 -7.36 -7.97 2.27
C ARG A 95 -7.90 -6.92 3.24
N ILE A 96 -9.19 -6.60 3.14
CA ILE A 96 -9.85 -5.67 4.08
C ILE A 96 -9.95 -6.27 5.50
N HIS A 97 -10.01 -7.60 5.64
CA HIS A 97 -9.95 -8.24 6.95
C HIS A 97 -8.54 -8.18 7.54
N VAL A 98 -7.51 -8.17 6.69
CA VAL A 98 -6.12 -8.00 7.12
C VAL A 98 -5.90 -6.57 7.66
N GLU A 99 -6.42 -5.54 6.98
CA GLU A 99 -6.40 -4.16 7.48
C GLU A 99 -7.16 -4.02 8.81
N ARG A 100 -8.32 -4.68 8.95
CA ARG A 100 -9.05 -4.77 10.23
C ARG A 100 -8.16 -5.37 11.32
N ASP A 101 -7.56 -6.51 11.05
CA ASP A 101 -6.75 -7.26 12.02
C ASP A 101 -5.49 -6.49 12.40
N PHE A 102 -4.91 -5.72 11.47
CA PHE A 102 -3.85 -4.77 11.75
C PHE A 102 -4.30 -3.72 12.77
N LEU A 103 -5.39 -2.99 12.49
CA LEU A 103 -5.90 -1.94 13.38
C LEU A 103 -6.26 -2.49 14.77
N MET A 104 -6.86 -3.68 14.84
CA MET A 104 -7.13 -4.36 16.12
C MET A 104 -5.85 -4.76 16.88
N SER A 105 -4.78 -5.12 16.16
CA SER A 105 -3.52 -5.57 16.77
C SER A 105 -2.75 -4.42 17.40
N ILE A 106 -2.81 -3.23 16.79
CA ILE A 106 -2.10 -2.06 17.27
C ILE A 106 -2.86 -1.26 18.34
N SER A 107 -4.18 -1.48 18.49
CA SER A 107 -5.06 -0.66 19.35
C SER A 107 -4.75 -0.73 20.86
N ARG A 108 -3.82 -1.60 21.28
CA ARG A 108 -3.38 -1.69 22.69
C ARG A 108 -2.12 -0.86 22.96
N ASP A 109 -1.43 -0.44 21.92
CA ASP A 109 -0.28 0.45 22.02
C ASP A 109 -0.73 1.89 21.75
N ARG A 110 -0.61 2.76 22.75
CA ARG A 110 -1.09 4.15 22.65
C ARG A 110 -0.37 4.95 21.56
N PHE A 111 0.89 4.64 21.30
CA PHE A 111 1.66 5.36 20.29
C PHE A 111 1.18 4.96 18.90
N LEU A 112 1.04 3.65 18.63
CA LEU A 112 0.50 3.18 17.35
C LEU A 112 -0.95 3.65 17.15
N GLU A 113 -1.81 3.47 18.15
CA GLU A 113 -3.22 3.89 18.11
C GLU A 113 -3.35 5.39 17.78
N SER A 114 -2.56 6.26 18.43
CA SER A 114 -2.60 7.71 18.15
C SER A 114 -2.09 8.11 16.76
N HIS A 115 -1.34 7.24 16.08
CA HIS A 115 -0.80 7.45 14.73
C HIS A 115 -1.50 6.55 13.68
N SER A 116 -2.68 6.05 13.98
CA SER A 116 -3.51 5.29 13.03
C SER A 116 -4.99 5.73 13.13
N PRO A 117 -5.81 5.48 12.10
CA PRO A 117 -7.25 5.71 12.19
C PRO A 117 -7.90 4.76 13.20
N GLU A 118 -8.84 5.25 13.99
CA GLU A 118 -9.68 4.39 14.82
C GLU A 118 -10.54 3.46 13.95
N LEU A 119 -10.59 2.16 14.28
CA LEU A 119 -11.53 1.22 13.67
C LEU A 119 -12.92 1.37 14.32
N LEU A 120 -13.88 1.96 13.60
CA LEU A 120 -15.23 2.21 14.12
C LEU A 120 -16.16 1.00 13.97
N ARG A 121 -16.07 0.29 12.85
CA ARG A 121 -16.87 -0.91 12.58
C ARG A 121 -16.20 -1.79 11.52
N ALA A 122 -16.32 -3.10 11.68
CA ALA A 122 -16.03 -4.05 10.62
C ALA A 122 -17.28 -4.87 10.30
N ASP A 123 -17.57 -5.03 9.02
CA ASP A 123 -18.58 -5.94 8.50
C ASP A 123 -17.92 -6.90 7.51
N SER A 124 -17.41 -8.00 8.06
CA SER A 124 -16.65 -8.99 7.30
C SER A 124 -17.48 -9.71 6.24
N ALA A 125 -18.80 -9.84 6.44
CA ALA A 125 -19.68 -10.51 5.48
C ALA A 125 -19.83 -9.71 4.18
N ASN A 126 -19.68 -8.39 4.26
CA ASN A 126 -19.79 -7.48 3.10
C ASN A 126 -18.46 -6.81 2.73
N TYR A 127 -17.36 -7.24 3.37
CA TYR A 127 -16.01 -6.74 3.11
C TYR A 127 -15.89 -5.23 3.29
N VAL A 128 -16.54 -4.69 4.32
CA VAL A 128 -16.55 -3.26 4.64
C VAL A 128 -15.84 -2.97 5.96
N LEU A 129 -15.04 -1.91 5.97
CA LEU A 129 -14.55 -1.25 7.17
C LEU A 129 -15.06 0.19 7.25
N LEU A 130 -15.46 0.59 8.45
CA LEU A 130 -15.71 1.97 8.80
C LEU A 130 -14.63 2.41 9.79
N MET A 131 -13.97 3.52 9.50
CA MET A 131 -12.84 4.03 10.28
C MET A 131 -12.93 5.55 10.47
N GLU A 132 -12.16 6.06 11.44
CA GLU A 132 -11.98 7.49 11.69
C GLU A 132 -11.69 8.22 10.38
N ASP A 133 -12.44 9.28 10.11
CA ASP A 133 -12.03 10.27 9.14
C ASP A 133 -11.14 11.28 9.86
N VAL A 134 -9.86 11.14 9.59
CA VAL A 134 -8.79 11.90 10.24
C VAL A 134 -8.80 13.37 9.87
N GLY A 135 -9.54 13.78 8.84
CA GLY A 135 -9.70 15.17 8.43
C GLY A 135 -9.30 15.44 6.98
N ASP A 136 -9.12 16.72 6.66
CA ASP A 136 -8.61 17.14 5.34
C ASP A 136 -7.07 17.00 5.33
N ALA A 137 -6.62 15.75 5.18
CA ALA A 137 -5.22 15.38 5.18
C ALA A 137 -4.62 15.43 3.77
N SER A 138 -3.32 15.70 3.70
CA SER A 138 -2.52 15.37 2.52
C SER A 138 -1.59 14.21 2.83
N ASP A 139 -1.42 13.31 1.88
CA ASP A 139 -0.35 12.32 1.97
C ASP A 139 1.03 13.00 1.81
N LEU A 140 2.09 12.27 2.15
CA LEU A 140 3.46 12.77 2.09
C LEU A 140 4.11 12.59 0.71
N SER A 141 3.36 12.29 -0.37
CA SER A 141 3.92 12.13 -1.73
C SER A 141 4.47 13.42 -2.31
N ALA A 142 4.15 14.57 -1.71
CA ALA A 142 4.73 15.87 -2.05
C ALA A 142 6.27 15.87 -2.06
N ILE A 143 6.92 14.96 -1.30
CA ILE A 143 8.38 14.83 -1.26
C ILE A 143 9.02 14.47 -2.60
N TYR A 144 8.25 13.98 -3.57
CA TYR A 144 8.80 13.64 -4.89
C TYR A 144 9.02 14.86 -5.79
N ARG A 145 8.51 16.04 -5.41
CA ARG A 145 8.76 17.30 -6.10
C ARG A 145 10.15 17.83 -5.77
N GLU A 146 10.81 18.44 -6.74
CA GLU A 146 12.16 18.99 -6.56
C GLU A 146 12.22 19.97 -5.38
N GLY A 147 13.19 19.77 -4.49
CA GLY A 147 13.44 20.62 -3.33
C GLY A 147 12.57 20.35 -2.10
N GLU A 148 11.57 19.47 -2.20
CA GLU A 148 10.76 19.03 -1.06
C GLU A 148 11.48 17.91 -0.28
N THR A 149 11.25 17.84 1.03
CA THR A 149 11.77 16.75 1.87
C THR A 149 10.92 16.60 3.13
N LEU A 150 11.09 15.48 3.84
CA LEU A 150 10.43 15.30 5.14
C LEU A 150 11.16 16.07 6.24
N ALA A 151 10.39 16.60 7.19
CA ALA A 151 10.98 17.12 8.41
C ALA A 151 11.63 15.98 9.20
N GLU A 152 12.75 16.27 9.88
CA GLU A 152 13.44 15.28 10.72
C GLU A 152 12.51 14.67 11.79
N GLN A 153 11.61 15.49 12.34
CA GLN A 153 10.64 15.02 13.34
C GLN A 153 9.65 14.00 12.76
N ASP A 154 9.29 14.12 11.49
CA ASP A 154 8.37 13.20 10.83
C ASP A 154 9.05 11.86 10.62
N LEU A 155 10.32 11.88 10.18
CA LEU A 155 11.15 10.68 10.07
C LEU A 155 11.35 9.99 11.43
N LYS A 156 11.54 10.74 12.52
CA LYS A 156 11.59 10.18 13.88
C LYS A 156 10.28 9.48 14.25
N THR A 157 9.15 10.11 13.98
CA THR A 157 7.82 9.53 14.24
C THR A 157 7.60 8.26 13.42
N LEU A 158 7.87 8.28 12.11
CA LEU A 158 7.76 7.10 11.24
C LEU A 158 8.68 5.98 11.69
N THR A 159 9.94 6.29 12.01
CA THR A 159 10.90 5.28 12.46
C THR A 159 10.50 4.67 13.80
N THR A 160 9.97 5.49 14.71
CA THR A 160 9.44 5.02 16.01
C THR A 160 8.19 4.16 15.80
N TYR A 161 7.29 4.55 14.89
CA TYR A 161 6.11 3.76 14.55
C TYR A 161 6.49 2.38 14.02
N ALA A 162 7.40 2.31 13.06
CA ALA A 162 7.93 1.03 12.56
C ALA A 162 8.58 0.21 13.67
N ALA A 163 9.45 0.80 14.50
CA ALA A 163 10.13 0.10 15.59
C ALA A 163 9.14 -0.45 16.65
N THR A 164 8.08 0.29 16.97
CA THR A 164 7.03 -0.17 17.90
C THR A 164 6.17 -1.26 17.25
N LEU A 165 5.78 -1.09 15.98
CA LEU A 165 5.00 -2.08 15.23
C LEU A 165 5.74 -3.41 15.12
N HIS A 166 7.04 -3.37 14.80
CA HIS A 166 7.86 -4.57 14.59
C HIS A 166 8.10 -5.39 15.87
N GLN A 167 7.76 -4.86 17.06
CA GLN A 167 7.76 -5.64 18.31
C GLN A 167 6.54 -6.55 18.45
N LEU A 168 5.51 -6.32 17.65
CA LEU A 168 4.29 -7.12 17.65
C LEU A 168 4.44 -8.29 16.68
N CYS A 169 3.80 -9.41 16.98
CA CYS A 169 3.31 -10.37 15.98
C CYS A 169 2.25 -11.23 16.67
N PRO A 170 0.97 -10.85 16.54
CA PRO A 170 -0.11 -11.57 17.20
C PRO A 170 -0.15 -13.04 16.77
N MET A 171 -0.41 -13.95 17.73
CA MET A 171 -0.60 -15.36 17.38
C MET A 171 -1.80 -15.51 16.45
N GLY A 172 -1.59 -16.21 15.32
CA GLY A 172 -2.63 -16.42 14.32
C GLY A 172 -2.90 -15.20 13.43
N TYR A 173 -1.99 -14.22 13.38
CA TYR A 173 -2.09 -13.13 12.42
C TYR A 173 -2.16 -13.67 10.97
N PRO A 174 -3.01 -13.10 10.08
CA PRO A 174 -3.15 -13.58 8.72
C PRO A 174 -1.81 -13.60 7.97
N GLU A 175 -1.53 -14.67 7.22
CA GLU A 175 -0.33 -14.73 6.37
C GLU A 175 -0.40 -13.75 5.19
N ASN A 176 -1.62 -13.36 4.80
CA ASN A 176 -1.92 -12.49 3.67
C ASN A 176 -1.30 -12.99 2.34
N ARG A 177 -1.20 -14.31 2.19
CA ARG A 177 -0.39 -14.96 1.15
C ARG A 177 -0.77 -14.57 -0.28
N PRO A 178 -2.05 -14.58 -0.71
CA PRO A 178 -2.40 -14.24 -2.09
C PRO A 178 -2.05 -12.80 -2.47
N LEU A 179 -2.25 -11.84 -1.55
CA LEU A 179 -1.91 -10.44 -1.81
C LEU A 179 -0.40 -10.24 -1.83
N ARG A 180 0.32 -10.91 -0.92
CA ARG A 180 1.79 -10.90 -0.93
C ARG A 180 2.37 -11.52 -2.18
N GLU A 181 1.78 -12.59 -2.74
CA GLU A 181 2.23 -13.17 -4.01
C GLU A 181 2.02 -12.20 -5.19
N LEU A 182 0.89 -11.49 -5.20
CA LEU A 182 0.64 -10.41 -6.16
C LEU A 182 1.70 -9.31 -6.02
N ASN A 183 1.92 -8.79 -4.81
CA ASN A 183 2.92 -7.74 -4.56
C ASN A 183 4.33 -8.23 -4.89
N HIS A 184 4.66 -9.46 -4.52
CA HIS A 184 5.92 -10.11 -4.81
C HIS A 184 6.22 -10.11 -6.31
N ALA A 185 5.25 -10.46 -7.15
CA ALA A 185 5.43 -10.42 -8.59
C ALA A 185 5.79 -9.01 -9.09
N HIS A 186 5.15 -7.97 -8.55
CA HIS A 186 5.40 -6.58 -8.94
C HIS A 186 6.67 -5.96 -8.35
N ILE A 187 7.21 -6.50 -7.26
CA ILE A 187 8.42 -6.01 -6.61
C ILE A 187 9.66 -6.80 -7.05
N PHE A 188 9.60 -8.13 -7.04
CA PHE A 188 10.77 -9.02 -7.12
C PHE A 188 10.89 -9.83 -8.42
N ASP A 189 9.85 -9.89 -9.26
CA ASP A 189 9.88 -10.66 -10.51
C ASP A 189 9.74 -9.78 -11.76
N LEU A 190 8.55 -9.24 -11.99
CA LEU A 190 8.19 -8.56 -13.24
C LEU A 190 9.14 -7.40 -13.63
N PRO A 191 9.59 -6.51 -12.72
CA PRO A 191 10.53 -5.44 -13.10
C PRO A 191 11.85 -5.95 -13.70
N PHE A 192 12.25 -7.17 -13.33
CA PHE A 192 13.50 -7.79 -13.74
C PHE A 192 13.36 -8.68 -14.97
N ARG A 193 12.16 -8.80 -15.55
CA ARG A 193 11.86 -9.63 -16.73
C ARG A 193 11.78 -8.79 -18.00
N PRO A 194 12.40 -9.23 -19.12
CA PRO A 194 12.29 -8.52 -20.40
C PRO A 194 10.91 -8.72 -21.05
N ASP A 195 10.18 -9.77 -20.68
CA ASP A 195 8.88 -10.17 -21.21
C ASP A 195 7.71 -9.79 -20.28
N ASN A 196 7.90 -8.81 -19.38
CA ASN A 196 6.92 -8.44 -18.36
C ASN A 196 5.64 -7.75 -18.90
N GLY A 197 5.64 -7.31 -20.16
CA GLY A 197 4.51 -6.62 -20.78
C GLY A 197 4.28 -5.20 -20.27
N PHE A 198 5.19 -4.61 -19.49
CA PHE A 198 5.05 -3.25 -19.00
C PHE A 198 5.27 -2.24 -20.14
N PRO A 199 4.37 -1.26 -20.33
CA PRO A 199 4.46 -0.29 -21.41
C PRO A 199 5.43 0.85 -21.03
N LEU A 200 6.69 0.52 -20.69
CA LEU A 200 7.67 1.48 -20.17
C LEU A 200 7.90 2.68 -21.10
N GLU A 201 7.88 2.47 -22.42
CA GLU A 201 8.03 3.54 -23.41
C GLU A 201 6.84 4.53 -23.38
N ALA A 202 5.63 4.04 -23.12
CA ALA A 202 4.44 4.88 -23.00
C ALA A 202 4.39 5.61 -21.64
N ILE A 203 4.99 5.02 -20.61
CA ILE A 203 5.14 5.63 -19.29
C ILE A 203 6.11 6.81 -19.35
N HIS A 204 7.29 6.58 -19.93
CA HIS A 204 8.31 7.60 -20.11
C HIS A 204 9.13 7.25 -21.36
N PRO A 205 9.13 8.10 -22.41
CA PRO A 205 9.90 7.83 -23.62
C PRO A 205 11.37 7.52 -23.30
N GLY A 206 11.94 6.49 -23.91
CA GLY A 206 13.31 6.00 -23.67
C GLY A 206 13.51 5.09 -22.45
N LEU A 207 12.52 4.96 -21.56
CA LEU A 207 12.65 4.16 -20.34
C LEU A 207 12.80 2.66 -20.62
N ALA A 208 12.22 2.16 -21.72
CA ALA A 208 12.35 0.77 -22.10
C ALA A 208 13.81 0.38 -22.39
N ASP A 209 14.57 1.27 -23.04
CA ASP A 209 15.98 1.04 -23.34
C ASP A 209 16.86 1.21 -22.10
N VAL A 210 16.53 2.14 -21.21
CA VAL A 210 17.18 2.26 -19.89
C VAL A 210 16.96 1.00 -19.05
N ALA A 211 15.77 0.41 -19.05
CA ALA A 211 15.45 -0.79 -18.27
C ALA A 211 16.11 -2.08 -18.80
N ARG A 212 16.35 -2.15 -20.12
CA ARG A 212 16.76 -3.37 -20.82
C ARG A 212 17.99 -4.06 -20.23
N PRO A 213 19.11 -3.38 -19.89
CA PRO A 213 20.28 -4.03 -19.31
C PRO A 213 19.97 -4.72 -17.99
N PHE A 214 19.15 -4.10 -17.13
CA PHE A 214 18.75 -4.64 -15.83
C PHE A 214 17.84 -5.86 -15.98
N GLN A 215 16.90 -5.81 -16.92
CA GLN A 215 15.99 -6.93 -17.23
C GLN A 215 16.70 -8.14 -17.84
N HIS A 216 17.90 -7.96 -18.42
CA HIS A 216 18.71 -9.06 -18.97
C HIS A 216 19.84 -9.50 -18.03
N ASP A 217 19.94 -8.91 -16.84
CA ASP A 217 20.94 -9.30 -15.84
C ASP A 217 20.46 -10.49 -15.01
N GLN A 218 21.03 -11.67 -15.29
CA GLN A 218 20.66 -12.89 -14.58
C GLN A 218 21.08 -12.87 -13.10
N ARG A 219 22.19 -12.20 -12.75
CA ARG A 219 22.63 -12.12 -11.35
C ARG A 219 21.64 -11.29 -10.56
N LEU A 220 21.23 -10.15 -11.11
CA LEU A 220 20.25 -9.28 -10.50
C LEU A 220 18.91 -9.99 -10.31
N ARG A 221 18.43 -10.71 -11.34
CA ARG A 221 17.20 -11.51 -11.25
C ARG A 221 17.28 -12.54 -10.13
N ASN A 222 18.39 -13.29 -10.03
CA ASN A 222 18.57 -14.29 -8.98
C ASN A 222 18.57 -13.64 -7.58
N ARG A 223 19.19 -12.45 -7.44
CA ARG A 223 19.19 -11.71 -6.18
C ARG A 223 17.79 -11.23 -5.80
N ALA A 224 17.04 -10.66 -6.75
CA ALA A 224 15.65 -10.26 -6.55
C ALA A 224 14.76 -11.44 -6.16
N THR A 225 14.91 -12.60 -6.82
CA THR A 225 14.20 -13.84 -6.46
C THR A 225 14.48 -14.27 -5.01
N ALA A 226 15.74 -14.29 -4.57
CA ALA A 226 16.08 -14.66 -3.20
C ALA A 226 15.49 -13.68 -2.16
N LEU A 227 15.47 -12.38 -2.47
CA LEU A 227 14.81 -11.37 -1.62
C LEU A 227 13.30 -11.55 -1.60
N GLY A 228 12.70 -11.93 -2.73
CA GLY A 228 11.29 -12.27 -2.85
C GLY A 228 10.89 -13.50 -2.02
N GLU A 229 11.73 -14.54 -2.01
CA GLU A 229 11.57 -15.71 -1.13
C GLU A 229 11.63 -15.32 0.35
N ARG A 230 12.56 -14.42 0.72
CA ARG A 230 12.63 -13.87 2.07
C ARG A 230 11.39 -13.05 2.41
N TYR A 231 10.91 -12.21 1.48
CA TYR A 231 9.68 -11.43 1.64
C TYR A 231 8.45 -12.32 1.84
N LEU A 232 8.36 -13.47 1.15
CA LEU A 232 7.26 -14.43 1.25
C LEU A 232 7.37 -15.38 2.46
N SER A 233 8.53 -15.41 3.12
CA SER A 233 8.73 -16.21 4.33
C SER A 233 8.02 -15.58 5.53
N PRO A 234 7.57 -16.39 6.52
CA PRO A 234 7.07 -15.86 7.78
C PRO A 234 8.22 -15.27 8.59
N GLY A 235 7.90 -14.33 9.48
CA GLY A 235 8.86 -13.76 10.42
C GLY A 235 8.20 -13.34 11.74
N PRO A 236 9.00 -12.88 12.72
CA PRO A 236 8.52 -12.63 14.08
C PRO A 236 7.94 -11.23 14.29
N CYS A 237 7.97 -10.36 13.27
CA CYS A 237 7.58 -8.95 13.37
C CYS A 237 6.35 -8.70 12.51
N LEU A 238 5.36 -7.97 13.01
CA LEU A 238 4.24 -7.46 12.24
C LEU A 238 4.74 -6.26 11.42
N LEU A 239 4.51 -6.30 10.11
CA LEU A 239 4.86 -5.24 9.17
C LEU A 239 3.61 -4.50 8.73
N HIS A 240 3.78 -3.26 8.30
CA HIS A 240 2.80 -2.54 7.51
C HIS A 240 2.67 -3.16 6.11
N GLY A 241 3.79 -3.55 5.49
CA GLY A 241 3.82 -4.26 4.21
C GLY A 241 3.72 -3.37 2.96
N ASP A 242 3.47 -2.07 3.14
CA ASP A 242 3.55 -1.03 2.10
C ASP A 242 3.88 0.34 2.75
N TYR A 243 5.07 0.43 3.37
CA TYR A 243 5.44 1.53 4.27
C TYR A 243 6.09 2.72 3.51
N TYR A 244 5.28 3.45 2.73
CA TYR A 244 5.75 4.55 1.87
C TYR A 244 4.95 5.85 2.05
N PRO A 245 5.46 7.00 1.55
CA PRO A 245 4.85 8.33 1.75
C PRO A 245 3.38 8.48 1.37
N GLY A 246 2.88 7.71 0.40
CA GLY A 246 1.46 7.72 0.03
C GLY A 246 0.54 7.12 1.10
N SER A 247 1.09 6.32 2.02
CA SER A 247 0.39 5.73 3.17
C SER A 247 0.53 6.58 4.44
N PHE A 248 1.15 7.76 4.36
CA PHE A 248 1.38 8.64 5.50
C PHE A 248 0.61 9.93 5.30
N LEU A 249 -0.40 10.15 6.14
CA LEU A 249 -1.21 11.35 6.14
C LEU A 249 -0.70 12.36 7.16
N ARG A 250 -0.60 13.62 6.76
CA ARG A 250 -0.32 14.75 7.66
C ARG A 250 -1.55 15.61 7.82
N ILE A 251 -1.93 15.84 9.07
CA ILE A 251 -3.01 16.74 9.47
C ILE A 251 -2.50 17.58 10.63
N ASP A 252 -2.39 18.89 10.40
CA ASP A 252 -1.74 19.80 11.34
C ASP A 252 -0.36 19.26 11.79
N ASP A 253 -0.18 18.95 13.07
CA ASP A 253 1.05 18.37 13.63
C ASP A 253 0.98 16.85 13.84
N ARG A 254 -0.14 16.19 13.49
CA ARG A 254 -0.34 14.74 13.64
C ARG A 254 0.03 14.02 12.34
N LEU A 255 0.86 12.98 12.48
CA LEU A 255 1.15 12.04 11.41
C LEU A 255 0.28 10.78 11.61
N THR A 256 -0.34 10.29 10.56
CA THR A 256 -1.21 9.11 10.61
C THR A 256 -0.86 8.14 9.50
N ILE A 257 -0.59 6.89 9.87
CA ILE A 257 -0.24 5.81 8.96
C ILE A 257 -1.54 5.05 8.63
N ILE A 258 -1.81 4.85 7.34
CA ILE A 258 -3.04 4.25 6.81
C ILE A 258 -2.71 3.09 5.85
N ASP A 259 -3.74 2.37 5.41
CA ASP A 259 -3.66 1.40 4.31
C ASP A 259 -2.76 0.18 4.58
N ALA A 260 -2.85 -0.37 5.79
CA ALA A 260 -2.14 -1.58 6.20
C ALA A 260 -2.77 -2.88 5.66
N GLU A 261 -3.35 -2.88 4.45
CA GLU A 261 -3.97 -4.07 3.87
C GLU A 261 -2.94 -5.12 3.40
N PHE A 262 -1.68 -4.69 3.22
CA PHE A 262 -0.54 -5.54 2.88
C PHE A 262 0.17 -6.10 4.11
N SER A 263 -0.31 -5.84 5.33
CA SER A 263 0.37 -6.27 6.55
C SER A 263 0.48 -7.78 6.67
N PHE A 264 1.55 -8.23 7.34
CA PHE A 264 1.84 -9.64 7.63
C PHE A 264 2.94 -9.74 8.70
N CYS A 265 3.12 -10.93 9.29
CA CYS A 265 4.30 -11.18 10.11
C CYS A 265 5.49 -11.67 9.27
N GLY A 266 6.60 -10.91 9.27
CA GLY A 266 7.72 -11.04 8.34
C GLY A 266 9.04 -10.47 8.88
N THR A 267 9.94 -10.14 7.95
CA THR A 267 11.26 -9.57 8.24
C THR A 267 11.16 -8.04 8.30
N PRO A 268 11.45 -7.39 9.44
CA PRO A 268 11.20 -5.94 9.63
C PRO A 268 12.01 -5.04 8.68
N GLU A 269 13.08 -5.57 8.08
CA GLU A 269 13.91 -4.87 7.11
C GLU A 269 13.15 -4.44 5.85
N PHE A 270 12.06 -5.12 5.52
CA PHE A 270 11.27 -4.80 4.34
C PHE A 270 10.63 -3.40 4.45
N ASP A 271 9.93 -3.09 5.54
CA ASP A 271 9.29 -1.78 5.73
C ASP A 271 10.33 -0.64 5.76
N LEU A 272 11.48 -0.88 6.40
CA LEU A 272 12.58 0.10 6.43
C LEU A 272 13.24 0.29 5.06
N GLY A 273 13.41 -0.80 4.32
CA GLY A 273 13.96 -0.77 2.96
C GLY A 273 13.06 0.02 2.03
N VAL A 274 11.74 -0.20 2.12
CA VAL A 274 10.74 0.55 1.35
C VAL A 274 10.79 2.04 1.73
N LEU A 275 10.70 2.38 3.01
CA LEU A 275 10.77 3.78 3.45
C LEU A 275 12.04 4.47 2.93
N ARG A 276 13.20 3.84 3.11
CA ARG A 276 14.50 4.38 2.68
C ARG A 276 14.56 4.57 1.16
N ALA A 277 14.08 3.62 0.37
CA ALA A 277 14.04 3.73 -1.07
C ALA A 277 13.24 4.95 -1.52
N HIS A 278 12.09 5.18 -0.90
CA HIS A 278 11.25 6.34 -1.21
C HIS A 278 11.91 7.67 -0.84
N LEU A 279 12.70 7.74 0.24
CA LEU A 279 13.50 8.93 0.57
C LEU A 279 14.63 9.17 -0.45
N LEU A 280 15.27 8.10 -0.93
CA LEU A 280 16.31 8.20 -1.97
C LEU A 280 15.72 8.62 -3.32
N LEU A 281 14.56 8.09 -3.70
CA LEU A 281 13.80 8.50 -4.89
C LEU A 281 13.35 9.97 -4.81
N ALA A 282 13.05 10.45 -3.60
CA ALA A 282 12.77 11.85 -3.30
C ALA A 282 14.04 12.72 -3.17
N GLN A 283 15.24 12.19 -3.44
CA GLN A 283 16.51 12.90 -3.33
C GLN A 283 16.75 13.54 -1.94
N THR A 284 16.25 12.90 -0.89
CA THR A 284 16.37 13.37 0.50
C THR A 284 17.85 13.54 0.89
N PRO A 285 18.23 14.67 1.52
CA PRO A 285 19.60 14.92 1.95
C PRO A 285 20.18 13.82 2.87
N PRO A 286 21.48 13.48 2.74
CA PRO A 286 22.10 12.42 3.54
C PRO A 286 21.90 12.50 5.06
N PRO A 287 21.96 13.68 5.72
CA PRO A 287 21.72 13.76 7.17
C PRO A 287 20.34 13.26 7.60
N LEU A 288 19.31 13.43 6.76
CA LEU A 288 17.96 12.96 7.04
C LEU A 288 17.83 11.44 6.82
N LEU A 289 18.54 10.90 5.83
CA LEU A 289 18.57 9.45 5.59
C LEU A 289 19.14 8.66 6.79
N GLU A 290 20.09 9.25 7.52
CA GLU A 290 20.68 8.63 8.71
C GLU A 290 19.74 8.60 9.92
N VAL A 291 18.63 9.35 9.90
CA VAL A 291 17.63 9.34 10.99
C VAL A 291 17.05 7.95 11.17
N ILE A 292 16.73 7.23 10.08
CA ILE A 292 16.20 5.87 10.17
C ILE A 292 17.16 4.98 10.96
N ARG A 293 18.46 5.04 10.62
CA ARG A 293 19.49 4.22 11.27
C ARG A 293 19.75 4.62 12.72
N ARG A 294 19.66 5.92 13.03
CA ARG A 294 19.87 6.45 14.36
C ARG A 294 18.73 6.13 15.33
N GLU A 295 17.50 6.19 14.84
CA GLU A 295 16.30 6.08 15.69
C GLU A 295 15.73 4.65 15.73
N TYR A 296 15.99 3.83 14.70
CA TYR A 296 15.49 2.46 14.68
C TYR A 296 16.35 1.55 15.56
N THR A 297 15.72 0.97 16.59
CA THR A 297 16.35 -0.08 17.41
C THR A 297 15.95 -1.45 16.88
N PRO A 298 16.89 -2.30 16.44
CA PRO A 298 16.60 -3.66 16.00
C PRO A 298 15.84 -4.48 17.04
N VAL A 299 14.74 -5.10 16.60
CA VAL A 299 13.84 -5.91 17.45
C VAL A 299 14.20 -7.39 17.46
N THR A 300 14.99 -7.86 16.50
CA THR A 300 15.47 -9.24 16.41
C THR A 300 17.00 -9.30 16.39
N GLN A 301 17.56 -10.45 16.82
CA GLN A 301 19.00 -10.68 16.80
C GLN A 301 19.57 -10.87 15.39
N ASP A 302 18.75 -11.34 14.46
CA ASP A 302 19.11 -11.58 13.06
C ASP A 302 18.90 -10.35 12.17
N PHE A 303 18.49 -9.21 12.74
CA PHE A 303 18.28 -7.98 12.00
C PHE A 303 19.54 -7.55 11.23
N SER A 304 19.37 -7.18 9.96
CA SER A 304 20.48 -6.76 9.10
C SER A 304 20.22 -5.45 8.36
N TRP A 305 21.07 -4.45 8.62
CA TRP A 305 21.07 -3.22 7.81
C TRP A 305 21.45 -3.49 6.35
N GLU A 306 22.22 -4.54 6.05
CA GLU A 306 22.51 -4.93 4.66
C GLU A 306 21.22 -5.40 3.96
N LEU A 307 20.37 -6.15 4.67
CA LEU A 307 19.07 -6.59 4.13
C LEU A 307 18.09 -5.41 3.94
N VAL A 308 18.17 -4.37 4.80
CA VAL A 308 17.44 -3.10 4.56
C VAL A 308 17.89 -2.45 3.26
N GLU A 309 19.20 -2.37 3.01
CA GLU A 309 19.73 -1.81 1.75
C GLU A 309 19.36 -2.68 0.54
N ASP A 310 19.34 -4.00 0.68
CA ASP A 310 18.90 -4.91 -0.39
C ASP A 310 17.44 -4.66 -0.80
N PHE A 311 16.52 -4.61 0.17
CA PHE A 311 15.12 -4.29 -0.10
C PHE A 311 14.96 -2.88 -0.66
N CYS A 312 15.73 -1.92 -0.13
CA CYS A 312 15.76 -0.56 -0.64
C CYS A 312 16.16 -0.51 -2.13
N ASN A 313 17.22 -1.22 -2.52
CA ASN A 313 17.68 -1.25 -3.90
C ASN A 313 16.63 -1.89 -4.83
N VAL A 314 16.00 -2.99 -4.42
CA VAL A 314 14.91 -3.60 -5.21
C VAL A 314 13.72 -2.65 -5.34
N GLU A 315 13.34 -1.96 -4.26
CA GLU A 315 12.25 -0.99 -4.26
C GLU A 315 12.54 0.19 -5.22
N ILE A 316 13.76 0.73 -5.22
CA ILE A 316 14.17 1.76 -6.20
C ILE A 316 13.97 1.25 -7.62
N MET A 317 14.45 0.04 -7.92
CA MET A 317 14.32 -0.52 -9.26
C MET A 317 12.86 -0.76 -9.65
N ARG A 318 12.03 -1.34 -8.76
CA ARG A 318 10.61 -1.59 -9.08
C ARG A 318 9.80 -0.31 -9.27
N ARG A 319 10.15 0.79 -8.60
CA ARG A 319 9.51 2.10 -8.81
C ARG A 319 9.96 2.82 -10.07
N LEU A 320 11.16 2.56 -10.56
CA LEU A 320 11.70 3.17 -11.79
C LEU A 320 11.36 2.38 -13.06
N ILE A 321 11.34 1.05 -13.01
CA ILE A 321 11.13 0.19 -14.19
C ILE A 321 9.97 -0.82 -14.03
N GLY A 322 9.14 -0.64 -13.00
CA GLY A 322 7.87 -1.36 -12.83
C GLY A 322 6.66 -0.54 -13.25
N ILE A 323 5.46 -1.13 -13.09
CA ILE A 323 4.19 -0.53 -13.52
C ILE A 323 3.69 0.59 -12.58
N ALA A 324 3.99 0.50 -11.29
CA ALA A 324 3.51 1.43 -10.26
C ALA A 324 4.48 2.61 -10.06
N GLN A 325 4.55 3.46 -11.08
CA GLN A 325 5.45 4.61 -11.13
C GLN A 325 5.06 5.70 -10.14
N LEU A 326 6.08 6.43 -9.69
CA LEU A 326 5.94 7.60 -8.84
C LEU A 326 6.01 8.88 -9.69
N PRO A 327 5.42 10.00 -9.22
CA PRO A 327 5.48 11.29 -9.90
C PRO A 327 6.85 11.97 -9.71
N LEU A 328 7.92 11.29 -10.11
CA LEU A 328 9.30 11.76 -9.97
C LEU A 328 9.65 12.71 -11.11
N GLU A 329 10.25 13.84 -10.79
CA GLU A 329 10.76 14.84 -11.75
C GLU A 329 12.16 14.49 -12.31
N LEU A 330 12.57 13.23 -12.20
CA LEU A 330 13.86 12.73 -12.66
C LEU A 330 13.92 12.55 -14.18
N SER A 331 15.02 13.04 -14.77
CA SER A 331 15.41 12.77 -16.15
C SER A 331 15.74 11.29 -16.38
N LEU A 332 15.78 10.86 -17.65
CA LEU A 332 16.21 9.51 -18.01
C LEU A 332 17.62 9.19 -17.50
N GLU A 333 18.53 10.16 -17.55
CA GLU A 333 19.91 9.98 -17.09
C GLU A 333 19.96 9.76 -15.58
N GLU A 334 19.23 10.56 -14.80
CA GLU A 334 19.15 10.39 -13.34
C GLU A 334 18.51 9.04 -12.96
N ARG A 335 17.44 8.64 -13.66
CA ARG A 335 16.81 7.32 -13.48
C ARG A 335 17.81 6.20 -13.77
N GLN A 336 18.57 6.29 -14.86
CA GLN A 336 19.61 5.32 -15.19
C GLN A 336 20.69 5.26 -14.10
N GLN A 337 21.20 6.40 -13.64
CA GLN A 337 22.20 6.45 -12.58
C GLN A 337 21.70 5.83 -11.27
N MET A 338 20.43 6.05 -10.91
CA MET A 338 19.82 5.41 -9.74
C MET A 338 19.70 3.89 -9.91
N LEU A 339 19.29 3.40 -11.09
CA LEU A 339 19.24 1.97 -11.38
C LEU A 339 20.64 1.33 -11.32
N GLU A 340 21.67 2.00 -11.85
CA GLU A 340 23.06 1.53 -11.80
C GLU A 340 23.57 1.42 -10.37
N ARG A 341 23.29 2.41 -9.52
CA ARG A 341 23.63 2.38 -8.09
C ARG A 341 22.89 1.27 -7.35
N ALA A 342 21.58 1.14 -7.57
CA ALA A 342 20.76 0.10 -6.94
C ALA A 342 21.24 -1.30 -7.35
N ARG A 343 21.55 -1.50 -8.63
CA ARG A 343 22.14 -2.74 -9.13
C ARG A 343 23.49 -3.03 -8.48
N ALA A 344 24.39 -2.05 -8.39
CA ALA A 344 25.70 -2.23 -7.76
C ALA A 344 25.63 -2.57 -6.26
N GLY A 345 24.56 -2.13 -5.58
CA GLY A 345 24.27 -2.53 -4.20
C GLY A 345 23.77 -3.98 -4.06
N LEU A 346 23.28 -4.59 -5.14
CA LEU A 346 22.73 -5.95 -5.14
C LEU A 346 23.69 -7.01 -5.69
N VAL A 347 24.53 -6.69 -6.68
CA VAL A 347 25.33 -7.67 -7.48
C VAL A 347 26.71 -7.24 -7.94
#